data_AF-A0A1B6JKV0-F1
#
_entry.id   AF-A0A1B6JKV0-F1
#
_cell.length_a   1.000
_cell.length_b   1.000
_cell.length_c   1.000
_cell.angle_alpha   90.00
_cell.angle_beta   90.00
_cell.angle_gamma   90.00
#
_symmetry.space_group_name_H-M   'P 1'
#
loop_
_entity.id
_entity.type
_entity.pdbx_description
1 polymer ?
#
loop_
_entity_poly.entity_id
_entity_poly.type
_entity_poly.pdbx_seq_one_letter_code
_entity_poly.pdbx_strand_id
1 'polypeptide(L)'
;SVLLLKWVDNKTITLASTIHGKTPLTTAKRYSRTEKRYIDVQMPSIIKEYNVNMGGVDLHNRMIAYYRSYHRTVKWPVRFLEHFLDMAIVNSWLTYRDDCFKAAVPKTCIMDLHFFKLRIAQLLIIEKTVPEHESDSENDVEEPPRKRQAGRPGRVSLPLQEKRVQGAMHLPQAMDLKEAQRCRNPGCSGKTRIQCSECKVYLCVLKDRNCFLNFHKK
;
A
#
# COMPACT_ATOMS: atom_id res chain seq x y z
N SER A 1 -32.12 29.42 1.24
CA SER A 1 -31.54 30.67 0.71
C SER A 1 -30.05 30.44 0.43
N VAL A 2 -29.48 31.12 -0.56
CA VAL A 2 -28.03 31.07 -0.86
C VAL A 2 -27.44 32.44 -0.54
N LEU A 3 -26.38 32.50 0.25
CA LEU A 3 -25.62 33.73 0.51
C LEU A 3 -24.48 33.85 -0.51
N LEU A 4 -24.35 35.02 -1.12
CA LEU A 4 -23.18 35.43 -1.89
C LEU A 4 -22.39 36.46 -1.10
N LEU A 5 -21.10 36.21 -0.89
CA LEU A 5 -20.21 37.07 -0.13
C LEU A 5 -18.97 37.42 -0.95
N LYS A 6 -18.62 38.71 -0.98
CA LYS A 6 -17.38 39.22 -1.55
C LYS A 6 -16.49 39.71 -0.41
N TRP A 7 -15.25 39.19 -0.34
CA TRP A 7 -14.24 39.63 0.61
C TRP A 7 -12.99 40.09 -0.14
N VAL A 8 -12.33 41.12 0.37
CA VAL A 8 -11.14 41.71 -0.24
C VAL A 8 -9.97 41.47 0.71
N ASP A 9 -9.07 40.59 0.31
CA ASP A 9 -7.73 40.43 0.88
C ASP A 9 -6.73 41.09 -0.09
N ASN A 10 -5.57 40.48 -0.37
CA ASN A 10 -4.70 40.86 -1.49
C ASN A 10 -5.41 40.86 -2.85
N LYS A 11 -6.41 40.00 -3.02
CA LYS A 11 -7.29 39.92 -4.18
C LYS A 11 -8.73 39.79 -3.70
N THR A 12 -9.65 40.18 -4.56
CA THR A 12 -11.07 39.94 -4.33
C THR A 12 -11.38 38.44 -4.41
N ILE A 13 -12.06 37.92 -3.40
CA ILE A 13 -12.57 36.55 -3.32
C ILE A 13 -14.09 36.62 -3.23
N THR A 14 -14.78 35.90 -4.12
CA THR A 14 -16.24 35.77 -4.10
C THR A 14 -16.59 34.33 -3.76
N LEU A 15 -17.47 34.14 -2.77
CA LEU A 15 -17.89 32.83 -2.27
C LEU A 15 -19.41 32.76 -2.20
N ALA A 16 -19.95 31.56 -2.38
CA ALA A 16 -21.36 31.26 -2.18
C ALA A 16 -21.50 30.15 -1.15
N SER A 17 -22.48 30.25 -0.25
CA SER A 17 -22.80 29.17 0.69
C SER A 17 -24.28 29.17 1.05
N THR A 18 -24.81 27.98 1.33
CA THR A 18 -26.15 27.75 1.87
C THR A 18 -26.18 27.67 3.39
N ILE A 19 -25.01 27.53 4.04
CA ILE A 19 -24.88 27.26 5.49
C ILE A 19 -24.07 28.36 6.18
N HIS A 20 -22.89 28.70 5.64
CA HIS A 20 -21.95 29.59 6.31
C HIS A 20 -22.05 31.02 5.82
N GLY A 21 -22.16 31.93 6.78
CA GLY A 21 -22.35 33.35 6.53
C GLY A 21 -21.09 34.20 6.70
N LYS A 22 -21.32 35.52 6.79
CA LYS A 22 -20.29 36.48 7.19
C LYS A 22 -19.88 36.31 8.65
N THR A 23 -20.85 36.08 9.52
CA THR A 23 -20.71 36.03 10.98
C THR A 23 -20.63 34.60 11.50
N PRO A 24 -19.91 34.35 12.62
CA PRO A 24 -19.05 35.30 13.33
C PRO A 24 -17.81 35.69 12.51
N LEU A 25 -17.32 36.91 12.68
CA LEU A 25 -16.04 37.29 12.10
C LEU A 25 -14.91 36.58 12.86
N THR A 26 -13.92 36.14 12.11
CA THR A 26 -12.71 35.50 12.65
C THR A 26 -11.49 36.27 12.17
N THR A 27 -10.32 35.94 12.70
CA THR A 27 -9.10 36.69 12.38
C THR A 27 -8.12 35.79 11.64
N ALA A 28 -7.54 36.30 10.55
CA ALA A 28 -6.48 35.63 9.81
C ALA A 28 -5.18 36.44 9.89
N LYS A 29 -4.08 35.78 10.28
CA LYS A 29 -2.74 36.37 10.23
C LYS A 29 -2.29 36.53 8.77
N ARG A 30 -1.90 37.75 8.40
CA ARG A 30 -1.40 38.09 7.07
C ARG A 30 -0.15 38.95 7.19
N TYR A 31 0.86 38.66 6.39
CA TYR A 31 2.05 39.49 6.33
C TYR A 31 1.74 40.75 5.51
N SER A 32 1.81 41.92 6.14
CA SER A 32 1.69 43.21 5.46
C SER A 32 3.05 43.64 4.94
N ARG A 33 3.18 43.82 3.62
CA ARG A 33 4.41 44.33 3.01
C ARG A 33 4.68 45.79 3.41
N THR A 34 3.62 46.58 3.59
CA THR A 34 3.69 47.99 3.99
C THR A 34 4.20 48.14 5.42
N GLU A 35 3.67 47.34 6.34
CA GLU A 35 4.07 47.39 7.76
C GLU A 35 5.25 46.47 8.11
N LYS A 36 5.70 45.64 7.15
CA LYS A 36 6.76 44.63 7.31
C LYS A 36 6.56 43.71 8.53
N ARG A 37 5.30 43.43 8.88
CA ARG A 37 4.92 42.59 10.02
C ARG A 37 3.65 41.80 9.72
N TYR A 38 3.39 40.78 10.53
CA TYR A 38 2.11 40.09 10.51
C TYR A 38 1.04 40.96 11.18
N ILE A 39 -0.07 41.16 10.48
CA ILE A 39 -1.25 41.85 10.95
C ILE A 39 -2.43 40.87 11.00
N ASP A 40 -3.38 41.20 11.85
CA ASP A 40 -4.61 40.45 12.05
C ASP A 40 -5.72 41.06 11.19
N VAL A 41 -6.16 40.32 10.17
CA VAL A 41 -7.19 40.76 9.22
C VAL A 41 -8.51 40.10 9.55
N GLN A 42 -9.58 40.88 9.59
CA GLN A 42 -10.95 40.39 9.78
C GLN A 42 -11.37 39.54 8.58
N MET A 43 -11.68 38.28 8.85
CA MET A 43 -12.01 37.24 7.88
C MET A 43 -13.41 36.68 8.18
N PRO A 44 -14.34 36.73 7.22
CA PRO A 44 -15.66 36.12 7.34
C PRO A 44 -15.62 34.62 7.65
N SER A 45 -16.60 34.13 8.43
CA SER A 45 -16.69 32.70 8.79
C SER A 45 -16.66 31.78 7.58
N ILE A 46 -17.37 32.13 6.50
CA ILE A 46 -17.39 31.35 5.24
C ILE A 46 -15.99 31.07 4.68
N ILE A 47 -15.04 31.99 4.85
CA ILE A 47 -13.67 31.83 4.34
C ILE A 47 -12.86 30.89 5.22
N LYS A 48 -13.07 30.98 6.54
CA LYS A 48 -12.46 30.05 7.49
C LYS A 48 -12.88 28.62 7.17
N GLU A 49 -14.18 28.39 7.06
CA GLU A 49 -14.75 27.06 6.78
C GLU A 49 -14.27 26.55 5.41
N TYR A 50 -14.30 27.41 4.38
CA TYR A 50 -13.74 27.07 3.08
C TYR A 50 -12.28 26.59 3.19
N ASN A 51 -11.41 27.33 3.88
CA ASN A 51 -10.00 26.97 4.00
C ASN A 51 -9.76 25.70 4.83
N VAL A 52 -10.58 25.43 5.86
CA VAL A 52 -10.47 24.21 6.69
C VAL A 52 -10.87 22.97 5.89
N ASN A 53 -11.89 23.09 5.04
CA ASN A 53 -12.43 21.97 4.28
C ASN A 53 -11.82 21.84 2.87
N MET A 54 -11.10 22.85 2.41
CA MET A 54 -10.37 22.83 1.15
C MET A 54 -9.15 21.91 1.20
N GLY A 55 -8.72 21.45 0.02
CA GLY A 55 -7.48 20.68 -0.13
C GLY A 55 -7.61 19.17 0.11
N GLY A 56 -8.79 18.65 0.45
CA GLY A 56 -9.01 17.19 0.55
C GLY A 56 -8.69 16.47 -0.76
N VAL A 57 -9.14 17.03 -1.89
CA VAL A 57 -8.84 16.50 -3.24
C VAL A 57 -7.34 16.57 -3.55
N ASP A 58 -6.70 17.70 -3.26
CA ASP A 58 -5.26 17.88 -3.50
C ASP A 58 -4.41 16.93 -2.64
N LEU A 59 -4.82 16.72 -1.38
CA LEU A 59 -4.19 15.76 -0.49
C LEU A 59 -4.32 14.34 -1.04
N HIS A 60 -5.50 13.96 -1.52
CA HIS A 60 -5.74 12.66 -2.14
C HIS A 60 -4.92 12.48 -3.42
N ASN A 61 -4.91 13.48 -4.30
CA ASN A 61 -4.07 13.51 -5.51
C ASN A 61 -2.59 13.35 -5.19
N ARG A 62 -2.12 14.02 -4.12
CA ARG A 62 -0.75 13.88 -3.63
C ARG A 62 -0.46 12.46 -3.13
N MET A 63 -1.40 11.83 -2.41
CA MET A 63 -1.25 10.44 -1.95
C MET A 63 -1.13 9.46 -3.12
N ILE A 64 -1.97 9.60 -4.15
CA ILE A 64 -1.84 8.82 -5.39
C ILE A 64 -0.47 9.06 -6.03
N ALA A 65 -0.04 10.32 -6.13
CA ALA A 65 1.20 10.68 -6.81
C ALA A 65 2.45 10.04 -6.19
N TYR A 66 2.49 9.85 -4.85
CA TYR A 66 3.66 9.27 -4.17
C TYR A 66 3.99 7.85 -4.63
N TYR A 67 2.97 7.03 -4.88
CA TYR A 67 3.15 5.62 -5.23
C TYR A 67 2.32 5.23 -6.45
N ARG A 68 2.26 6.11 -7.45
CA ARG A 68 1.44 5.93 -8.64
C ARG A 68 1.81 4.65 -9.40
N SER A 69 0.83 3.81 -9.69
CA SER A 69 0.93 2.75 -10.68
C SER A 69 1.00 3.40 -12.06
N TYR A 70 2.07 3.13 -12.81
CA TYR A 70 2.28 3.73 -14.12
C TYR A 70 2.81 2.70 -15.11
N HIS A 71 2.00 2.39 -16.12
CA HIS A 71 2.46 1.70 -17.31
C HIS A 71 2.56 2.65 -18.50
N ARG A 72 3.63 2.52 -19.27
CA ARG A 72 3.82 3.28 -20.51
C ARG A 72 2.92 2.69 -21.60
N THR A 73 1.72 3.24 -21.73
CA THR A 73 0.74 2.84 -22.74
C THR A 73 0.05 4.05 -23.37
N VAL A 74 -0.39 3.93 -24.62
CA VAL A 74 -1.22 4.93 -25.31
C VAL A 74 -2.72 4.67 -25.14
N LYS A 75 -3.11 3.49 -24.63
CA LYS A 75 -4.51 3.11 -24.41
C LYS A 75 -5.04 3.83 -23.17
N TRP A 76 -5.87 4.85 -23.36
CA TRP A 76 -6.46 5.62 -22.24
C TRP A 76 -7.23 4.77 -21.20
N PRO A 77 -7.94 3.67 -21.56
CA PRO A 77 -8.67 2.89 -20.55
C PRO A 77 -7.75 2.22 -19.53
N VAL A 78 -6.53 1.84 -19.94
CA VAL A 78 -5.53 1.25 -19.04
C VAL A 78 -5.07 2.27 -18.01
N ARG A 79 -4.80 3.51 -18.45
CA ARG A 79 -4.44 4.62 -17.55
C ARG A 79 -5.57 4.97 -16.59
N PHE A 80 -6.81 4.92 -17.06
CA PHE A 80 -7.99 5.13 -16.24
C PHE A 80 -8.10 4.05 -15.17
N LEU A 81 -8.01 2.77 -15.55
CA LEU A 81 -8.06 1.65 -14.62
C LEU A 81 -6.96 1.75 -13.54
N GLU A 82 -5.72 2.03 -13.93
CA GLU A 82 -4.59 2.21 -12.99
C GLU A 82 -4.87 3.32 -11.97
N HIS A 83 -5.41 4.44 -12.42
CA HIS A 83 -5.75 5.55 -11.53
C HIS A 83 -6.86 5.16 -10.53
N PHE A 84 -7.88 4.43 -10.99
CA PHE A 84 -8.95 3.94 -10.13
C PHE A 84 -8.45 2.93 -9.10
N LEU A 85 -7.53 2.04 -9.49
CA LEU A 85 -6.89 1.12 -8.57
C LEU A 85 -6.08 1.87 -7.51
N ASP A 86 -5.28 2.86 -7.90
CA ASP A 86 -4.53 3.69 -6.94
C ASP A 86 -5.46 4.45 -5.99
N MET A 87 -6.55 5.02 -6.51
CA MET A 87 -7.58 5.69 -5.71
C MET A 87 -8.24 4.73 -4.71
N ALA A 88 -8.61 3.53 -5.14
CA ALA A 88 -9.18 2.51 -4.27
C ALA A 88 -8.20 2.08 -3.17
N ILE A 89 -6.91 1.93 -3.49
CA ILE A 89 -5.86 1.59 -2.52
C ILE A 89 -5.69 2.70 -1.49
N VAL A 90 -5.63 3.96 -1.93
CA VAL A 90 -5.51 5.12 -1.01
C VAL A 90 -6.73 5.20 -0.09
N ASN A 91 -7.95 5.06 -0.62
CA ASN A 91 -9.17 5.05 0.20
C ASN A 91 -9.17 3.90 1.21
N SER A 92 -8.80 2.69 0.77
CA SER A 92 -8.69 1.52 1.65
C SER A 92 -7.66 1.72 2.76
N TRP A 93 -6.53 2.37 2.45
CA TRP A 93 -5.51 2.70 3.44
C TRP A 93 -6.01 3.72 4.47
N LEU A 94 -6.79 4.73 4.06
CA LEU A 94 -7.40 5.68 4.98
C LEU A 94 -8.39 4.98 5.93
N THR A 95 -9.24 4.11 5.42
CA THR A 95 -10.16 3.30 6.24
C THR A 95 -9.39 2.39 7.20
N TYR A 96 -8.37 1.69 6.72
CA TYR A 96 -7.49 0.86 7.56
C TYR A 96 -6.85 1.66 8.71
N ARG A 97 -6.41 2.89 8.44
CA ARG A 97 -5.83 3.77 9.47
C ARG A 97 -6.86 4.21 10.49
N ASP A 98 -8.08 4.53 10.05
CA ASP A 98 -9.19 4.88 10.93
C ASP A 98 -9.58 3.71 11.84
N ASP A 99 -9.65 2.49 11.29
CA ASP A 99 -9.93 1.28 12.05
C ASP A 99 -8.82 0.96 13.07
N CYS A 100 -7.55 1.11 12.68
CA CYS A 100 -6.42 0.96 13.59
C CYS A 100 -6.46 2.00 14.73
N PHE A 101 -6.88 3.22 14.43
CA PHE A 101 -7.03 4.28 15.43
C PHE A 101 -8.15 3.93 16.42
N LYS A 102 -9.32 3.48 15.94
CA LYS A 102 -10.43 3.03 16.78
C LYS A 102 -10.07 1.82 17.64
N ALA A 103 -9.27 0.90 17.11
CA ALA A 103 -8.77 -0.26 17.83
C ALA A 103 -7.55 0.02 18.74
N ALA A 104 -7.15 1.28 18.89
CA ALA A 104 -6.01 1.71 19.70
C ALA A 104 -4.68 0.99 19.37
N VAL A 105 -4.47 0.65 18.09
CA VAL A 105 -3.24 0.00 17.62
C VAL A 105 -2.06 0.98 17.77
N PRO A 106 -0.91 0.54 18.30
CA PRO A 106 0.29 1.38 18.39
C PRO A 106 0.71 1.90 17.01
N LYS A 107 1.08 3.19 16.91
CA LYS A 107 1.48 3.82 15.64
C LYS A 107 2.62 3.10 14.92
N THR A 108 3.51 2.44 15.66
CA THR A 108 4.62 1.63 15.13
C THR A 108 4.18 0.38 14.38
N CYS A 109 2.94 -0.07 14.60
CA CYS A 109 2.35 -1.25 13.98
C CYS A 109 1.43 -0.91 12.80
N ILE A 110 1.13 0.37 12.58
CA ILE A 110 0.29 0.82 11.48
C ILE A 110 1.15 0.94 10.22
N MET A 111 0.74 0.25 9.16
CA MET A 111 1.44 0.30 7.87
C MET A 111 1.35 1.69 7.24
N ASP A 112 2.47 2.18 6.71
CA ASP A 112 2.46 3.32 5.80
C ASP A 112 1.82 2.94 4.45
N LEU A 113 1.52 3.95 3.62
CA LEU A 113 0.85 3.75 2.35
C LEU A 113 1.66 2.85 1.39
N HIS A 114 2.99 2.93 1.44
CA HIS A 114 3.87 2.12 0.59
C HIS A 114 3.77 0.64 0.94
N PHE A 115 3.97 0.31 2.22
CA PHE A 115 3.91 -1.05 2.72
C PHE A 115 2.50 -1.62 2.57
N PHE A 116 1.46 -0.82 2.83
CA PHE A 116 0.08 -1.23 2.63
C PHE A 116 -0.20 -1.60 1.17
N LYS A 117 0.23 -0.77 0.21
CA LYS A 117 0.08 -1.04 -1.22
C LYS A 117 0.87 -2.29 -1.64
N LEU A 118 2.12 -2.42 -1.20
CA LEU A 118 2.94 -3.61 -1.47
C LEU A 118 2.28 -4.88 -0.94
N ARG A 119 1.70 -4.79 0.26
CA ARG A 119 1.00 -5.89 0.90
C ARG A 119 -0.22 -6.34 0.12
N ILE A 120 -1.05 -5.41 -0.36
CA ILE A 120 -2.19 -5.73 -1.24
C ILE A 120 -1.70 -6.44 -2.50
N ALA A 121 -0.66 -5.92 -3.16
CA ALA A 121 -0.12 -6.53 -4.37
C ALA A 121 0.35 -7.97 -4.11
N GLN A 122 1.03 -8.23 -3.00
CA GLN A 122 1.49 -9.58 -2.64
C GLN A 122 0.31 -10.54 -2.37
N LEU A 123 -0.76 -10.07 -1.71
CA LEU A 123 -1.95 -10.89 -1.45
C LEU A 123 -2.66 -11.27 -2.76
N LEU A 124 -2.89 -10.30 -3.65
CA LEU A 124 -3.53 -10.53 -4.96
C LEU A 124 -2.72 -11.47 -5.86
N ILE A 125 -1.39 -11.43 -5.78
CA ILE A 125 -0.52 -12.38 -6.51
C ILE A 125 -0.66 -13.78 -5.92
N ILE A 126 -0.81 -13.92 -4.61
CA ILE A 126 -0.93 -15.23 -3.95
C ILE A 126 -2.24 -15.91 -4.31
N GLU A 127 -3.37 -15.20 -4.25
CA GLU A 127 -4.69 -15.76 -4.60
C GLU A 127 -4.68 -16.39 -5.99
N LYS A 128 -4.07 -15.72 -6.98
CA LYS A 128 -3.92 -16.25 -8.35
C LYS A 128 -3.05 -17.50 -8.48
N THR A 129 -2.25 -17.85 -7.46
CA THR A 129 -1.37 -19.03 -7.50
C THR A 129 -1.96 -20.24 -6.80
N VAL A 130 -3.12 -20.10 -6.14
CA VAL A 130 -3.91 -21.24 -5.72
C VAL A 130 -4.68 -21.68 -6.97
N PRO A 131 -4.53 -22.93 -7.47
CA PRO A 131 -5.33 -23.37 -8.59
C PRO A 131 -6.80 -23.27 -8.16
N GLU A 132 -7.55 -22.39 -8.80
CA GLU A 132 -9.01 -22.52 -8.82
C GLU A 132 -9.29 -23.91 -9.37
N HIS A 133 -10.03 -24.71 -8.61
CA HIS A 133 -10.48 -26.02 -9.02
C HIS A 133 -11.60 -25.84 -10.08
N GLU A 134 -11.28 -25.17 -11.18
CA GLU A 134 -12.14 -25.10 -12.35
C GLU A 134 -11.76 -26.27 -13.26
N SER A 135 -12.61 -27.29 -13.19
CA SER A 135 -12.71 -28.32 -14.20
C SER A 135 -13.15 -27.67 -15.50
N ASP A 136 -12.20 -27.19 -16.31
CA ASP A 136 -12.42 -27.06 -17.74
C ASP A 136 -11.18 -27.52 -18.49
N SER A 137 -11.41 -28.51 -19.36
CA SER A 137 -10.39 -29.20 -20.12
C SER A 137 -10.15 -28.44 -21.42
N GLU A 138 -9.13 -27.61 -21.49
CA GLU A 138 -8.67 -27.05 -22.77
C GLU A 138 -7.14 -26.92 -22.80
N ASN A 139 -6.51 -27.84 -23.54
CA ASN A 139 -5.14 -27.89 -24.05
C ASN A 139 -4.18 -26.74 -23.64
N ASP A 140 -3.49 -26.93 -22.51
CA ASP A 140 -2.32 -26.11 -22.18
C ASP A 140 -1.12 -26.51 -23.05
N VAL A 141 -0.74 -25.63 -23.97
CA VAL A 141 0.57 -25.65 -24.59
C VAL A 141 1.58 -25.19 -23.54
N GLU A 142 2.39 -26.10 -23.01
CA GLU A 142 3.51 -25.77 -22.12
C GLU A 142 4.48 -24.80 -22.83
N GLU A 143 4.35 -23.49 -22.54
CA GLU A 143 5.40 -22.54 -22.91
C GLU A 143 6.66 -22.87 -22.06
N PRO A 144 7.83 -23.06 -22.70
CA PRO A 144 9.05 -23.38 -21.98
C PRO A 144 9.42 -22.22 -21.04
N PRO A 145 9.95 -22.52 -19.83
CA PRO A 145 10.30 -21.50 -18.86
C PRO A 145 11.31 -20.51 -19.46
N ARG A 146 10.93 -19.23 -19.53
CA ARG A 146 11.81 -18.15 -19.97
C ARG A 146 13.12 -18.22 -19.17
N LYS A 147 14.24 -18.41 -19.88
CA LYS A 147 15.59 -18.39 -19.29
C LYS A 147 15.77 -17.07 -18.54
N ARG A 148 15.84 -17.12 -17.20
CA ARG A 148 16.17 -15.96 -16.38
C ARG A 148 17.56 -15.48 -16.78
N GLN A 149 17.68 -14.25 -17.28
CA GLN A 149 18.97 -13.60 -17.46
C GLN A 149 19.70 -13.63 -16.11
N ALA A 150 20.98 -14.02 -16.13
CA ALA A 150 21.83 -14.14 -14.96
C ALA A 150 22.12 -12.75 -14.35
N GLY A 151 21.13 -12.19 -13.68
CA GLY A 151 21.33 -11.10 -12.72
C GLY A 151 21.89 -11.67 -11.42
N ARG A 152 22.66 -10.84 -10.71
CA ARG A 152 23.10 -11.06 -9.32
C ARG A 152 21.97 -11.76 -8.55
N PRO A 153 22.20 -12.89 -7.85
CA PRO A 153 21.13 -13.61 -7.17
C PRO A 153 20.49 -12.69 -6.13
N GLY A 154 19.42 -12.00 -6.53
CA GLY A 154 18.60 -11.21 -5.63
C GLY A 154 18.15 -12.13 -4.51
N ARG A 155 18.02 -11.60 -3.29
CA ARG A 155 17.34 -12.34 -2.23
C ARG A 155 15.96 -12.70 -2.76
N VAL A 156 15.76 -13.97 -3.12
CA VAL A 156 14.43 -14.51 -3.40
C VAL A 156 13.56 -14.12 -2.20
N SER A 157 12.50 -13.35 -2.48
CA SER A 157 11.56 -12.93 -1.46
C SER A 157 10.95 -14.16 -0.82
N LEU A 158 10.93 -14.20 0.50
CA LEU A 158 10.26 -15.29 1.19
C LEU A 158 8.76 -15.17 0.93
N PRO A 159 8.03 -16.29 0.75
CA PRO A 159 6.57 -16.27 0.66
C PRO A 159 5.97 -15.50 1.83
N LEU A 160 4.81 -14.87 1.66
CA LEU A 160 4.14 -14.20 2.79
C LEU A 160 3.81 -15.20 3.91
N GLN A 161 3.74 -14.72 5.15
CA GLN A 161 3.52 -15.58 6.32
C GLN A 161 2.21 -16.37 6.19
N GLU A 162 1.14 -15.76 5.66
CA GLU A 162 -0.16 -16.39 5.46
C GLU A 162 -0.04 -17.64 4.59
N LYS A 163 0.71 -17.56 3.49
CA LYS A 163 0.95 -18.69 2.57
C LYS A 163 1.84 -19.77 3.20
N ARG A 164 2.62 -19.46 4.24
CA ARG A 164 3.48 -20.45 4.92
C ARG A 164 2.73 -21.27 5.97
N VAL A 165 1.69 -20.69 6.56
CA VAL A 165 0.94 -21.30 7.66
C VAL A 165 -0.39 -21.91 7.20
N GLN A 166 -0.68 -21.85 5.89
CA GLN A 166 -1.95 -22.29 5.32
C GLN A 166 -1.95 -23.81 5.09
N GLY A 167 -2.60 -24.52 6.01
CA GLY A 167 -2.93 -25.94 5.87
C GLY A 167 -1.73 -26.90 6.01
N ALA A 168 -2.03 -28.19 5.90
CA ALA A 168 -1.06 -29.28 5.96
C ALA A 168 -0.36 -29.55 4.61
N MET A 169 -0.25 -28.54 3.74
CA MET A 169 0.27 -28.70 2.38
C MET A 169 1.81 -28.68 2.32
N HIS A 170 2.47 -28.22 3.38
CA HIS A 170 3.93 -28.07 3.40
C HIS A 170 4.64 -29.35 3.83
N LEU A 171 5.24 -30.06 2.88
CA LEU A 171 6.01 -31.28 3.15
C LEU A 171 7.51 -31.07 2.89
N PRO A 172 8.40 -31.64 3.73
CA PRO A 172 9.83 -31.62 3.49
C PRO A 172 10.20 -32.65 2.42
N GLN A 173 10.88 -32.20 1.37
CA GLN A 173 11.41 -33.04 0.30
C GLN A 173 12.95 -32.95 0.29
N ALA A 174 13.63 -34.09 0.33
CA ALA A 174 15.07 -34.14 0.17
C ALA A 174 15.42 -34.00 -1.32
N MET A 175 16.21 -32.99 -1.67
CA MET A 175 16.63 -32.73 -3.03
C MET A 175 17.99 -33.38 -3.29
N ASP A 176 18.13 -34.03 -4.44
CA ASP A 176 19.40 -34.56 -4.90
C ASP A 176 20.26 -33.42 -5.49
N LEU A 177 20.98 -32.73 -4.61
CA LEU A 177 21.84 -31.61 -4.96
C LEU A 177 23.28 -31.92 -4.58
N LYS A 178 24.21 -31.66 -5.50
CA LYS A 178 25.66 -31.79 -5.24
C LYS A 178 26.11 -30.94 -4.05
N GLU A 179 25.58 -29.72 -3.93
CA GLU A 179 25.86 -28.79 -2.84
C GLU A 179 24.60 -28.39 -2.07
N ALA A 180 24.70 -28.35 -0.74
CA ALA A 180 23.60 -27.93 0.13
C ALA A 180 23.34 -26.43 0.04
N GLN A 181 22.07 -26.04 -0.01
CA GLN A 181 21.62 -24.65 -0.12
C GLN A 181 21.52 -24.00 1.26
N ARG A 182 21.66 -22.67 1.33
CA ARG A 182 21.52 -21.94 2.60
C ARG A 182 20.06 -21.97 3.08
N CYS A 183 19.87 -22.24 4.37
CA CYS A 183 18.57 -22.17 5.02
C CYS A 183 17.97 -20.77 4.90
N ARG A 184 16.68 -20.72 4.54
CA ARG A 184 15.94 -19.47 4.30
C ARG A 184 15.15 -18.99 5.51
N ASN A 185 15.16 -19.72 6.63
CA ASN A 185 14.53 -19.27 7.87
C ASN A 185 15.28 -18.06 8.45
N PRO A 186 14.59 -16.95 8.80
CA PRO A 186 15.24 -15.79 9.42
C PRO A 186 16.08 -16.18 10.64
N GLY A 187 17.31 -15.66 10.75
CA GLY A 187 18.24 -15.96 11.84
C GLY A 187 19.04 -17.26 11.69
N CYS A 188 18.78 -18.08 10.67
CA CYS A 188 19.55 -19.31 10.42
C CYS A 188 20.65 -19.11 9.37
N SER A 189 21.88 -19.52 9.69
CA SER A 189 23.04 -19.51 8.77
C SER A 189 23.38 -20.89 8.18
N GLY A 190 22.66 -21.94 8.59
CA GLY A 190 22.93 -23.33 8.20
C GLY A 190 22.70 -23.63 6.72
N LYS A 191 23.22 -24.77 6.26
CA LYS A 191 22.95 -25.33 4.92
C LYS A 191 22.07 -26.57 5.05
N THR A 192 21.24 -26.83 4.04
CA THR A 192 20.28 -27.94 3.99
C THR A 192 20.04 -28.39 2.55
N ARG A 193 19.69 -29.67 2.37
CA ARG A 193 19.21 -30.24 1.10
C ARG A 193 17.70 -30.42 1.08
N ILE A 194 17.03 -30.04 2.16
CA ILE A 194 15.59 -30.21 2.32
C ILE A 194 14.88 -28.95 1.82
N GLN A 195 13.95 -29.14 0.90
CA GLN A 195 13.11 -28.10 0.33
C GLN A 195 11.64 -28.34 0.71
N CYS A 196 10.88 -27.26 0.92
CA CYS A 196 9.43 -27.35 1.04
C CYS A 196 8.78 -27.60 -0.33
N SER A 197 7.88 -28.59 -0.42
CA SER A 197 7.12 -28.94 -1.63
C SER A 197 6.37 -27.75 -2.24
N GLU A 198 5.74 -26.92 -1.40
CA GLU A 198 4.88 -25.80 -1.84
C GLU A 198 5.64 -24.48 -1.96
N CYS A 199 6.39 -24.11 -0.90
CA CYS A 199 7.08 -22.83 -0.86
C CYS A 199 8.36 -22.80 -1.70
N LYS A 200 8.86 -23.98 -2.13
CA LYS A 200 10.12 -24.15 -2.88
C LYS A 200 11.33 -23.48 -2.20
N VAL A 201 11.29 -23.33 -0.87
CA VAL A 201 12.40 -22.78 -0.06
C VAL A 201 13.13 -23.90 0.69
N TYR A 202 14.44 -23.69 0.91
CA TYR A 202 15.30 -24.63 1.63
C TYR A 202 15.29 -24.37 3.14
N LEU A 203 14.92 -25.37 3.94
CA LEU A 203 14.75 -25.27 5.38
C LEU A 203 15.46 -26.43 6.11
N CYS A 204 16.05 -26.17 7.27
CA CYS A 204 16.69 -27.22 8.06
C CYS A 204 15.64 -28.08 8.78
N VAL A 205 15.83 -29.39 8.74
CA VAL A 205 15.13 -30.37 9.59
C VAL A 205 16.21 -31.15 10.33
N LEU A 206 16.59 -30.64 11.50
CA LEU A 206 17.58 -31.26 12.39
C LEU A 206 16.97 -31.39 13.78
N LYS A 207 17.47 -32.35 14.58
CA LYS A 207 17.01 -32.58 15.96
C LYS A 207 17.03 -31.30 16.81
N ASP A 208 18.15 -30.58 16.79
CA ASP A 208 18.35 -29.38 17.61
C ASP A 208 17.84 -28.09 16.92
N ARG A 209 17.54 -28.16 15.62
CA ARG A 209 17.13 -27.01 14.81
C ARG A 209 16.12 -27.41 13.73
N ASN A 210 14.85 -27.32 14.08
CA ASN A 210 13.74 -27.56 13.16
C ASN A 210 13.22 -26.24 12.55
N CYS A 211 13.99 -25.69 11.59
CA CYS A 211 13.60 -24.48 10.86
C CYS A 211 12.37 -24.70 9.99
N PHE A 212 12.10 -25.93 9.55
CA PHE A 212 10.91 -26.25 8.75
C PHE A 212 9.65 -26.01 9.58
N LEU A 213 9.57 -26.60 10.77
CA LEU A 213 8.43 -26.40 11.68
C LEU A 213 8.28 -24.92 12.05
N ASN A 214 9.36 -24.24 12.44
CA ASN A 214 9.32 -22.83 12.84
C ASN A 214 8.88 -21.89 11.71
N PHE A 215 9.14 -22.23 10.46
CA PHE A 215 8.79 -21.41 9.31
C PHE A 215 7.31 -21.55 8.90
N HIS A 216 6.69 -22.69 9.23
CA HIS A 216 5.31 -23.04 8.86
C HIS A 216 4.32 -23.03 10.03
N LYS A 217 4.81 -22.89 11.27
CA LYS A 217 3.97 -22.73 12.46
C LYS A 217 3.58 -21.26 12.64
N LYS A 218 2.33 -21.02 13.05
CA LYS A 218 1.84 -19.69 13.45
C LYS A 218 2.59 -19.15 14.65
#